data_AF-A0A6N7IT37-F1
#
_entry.id   AF-A0A6N7IT37-F1
#
_cell.length_a   1.000
_cell.length_b   1.000
_cell.length_c   1.000
_cell.angle_alpha   90.00
_cell.angle_beta   90.00
_cell.angle_gamma   90.00
#
_symmetry.space_group_name_H-M   'P 1'
#
loop_
_entity.id
_entity.type
_entity.pdbx_description
1 polymer ?
#
loop_
_entity_poly.entity_id
_entity_poly.type
_entity_poly.pdbx_seq_one_letter_code
_entity_poly.pdbx_strand_id
1 'polypeptide(L)' 'MAEAVKVLPPEIQDIIEVREWDMRTREGIKRFMELKARSLPSIALNNELVFEAEIPLQEDLIAAIKERHK' A
#
# COMPACT_ATOMS: atom_id res chain seq x y z
N MET A 1 4.25 6.34 -5.29
CA MET A 1 3.62 5.44 -4.31
C MET A 1 4.51 4.24 -3.99
N ALA A 2 4.87 3.40 -4.96
CA ALA A 2 5.75 2.25 -4.73
C ALA A 2 7.13 2.63 -4.12
N GLU A 3 7.70 3.76 -4.53
CA GLU A 3 8.93 4.26 -3.91
C GLU A 3 8.77 4.57 -2.42
N ALA A 4 7.63 5.15 -2.00
CA ALA A 4 7.37 5.47 -0.59
C ALA A 4 7.37 4.22 0.30
N VAL A 5 6.96 3.06 -0.25
CA VAL A 5 7.02 1.76 0.44
C VAL A 5 8.45 1.19 0.40
N LYS A 6 9.19 1.37 -0.71
CA LYS A 6 10.58 0.88 -0.85
C LYS A 6 11.59 1.63 0.01
N VAL A 7 11.33 2.89 0.35
CA VAL A 7 12.19 3.69 1.22
C VAL A 7 11.86 3.52 2.71
N LEU A 8 10.92 2.63 3.06
CA LEU A 8 10.59 2.36 4.46
C LEU A 8 11.82 1.81 5.21
N PRO A 9 11.95 2.10 6.52
CA PRO A 9 13.03 1.56 7.34
C PRO A 9 13.07 0.02 7.28
N PRO A 10 14.26 -0.59 7.37
CA PRO A 10 14.40 -2.05 7.30
C PRO A 10 13.56 -2.78 8.36
N GLU A 11 13.43 -2.21 9.58
CA GLU A 11 12.58 -2.77 10.64
C GLU A 11 11.12 -3.00 10.21
N ILE A 12 10.63 -2.19 9.27
CA ILE A 12 9.27 -2.29 8.72
C ILE A 12 9.26 -3.23 7.52
N GLN A 13 10.27 -3.20 6.67
CA GLN A 13 10.38 -4.11 5.53
C GLN A 13 10.45 -5.58 5.96
N ASP A 14 11.08 -5.88 7.09
CA ASP A 14 11.14 -7.23 7.66
C ASP A 14 9.78 -7.76 8.15
N ILE A 15 8.80 -6.88 8.44
CA ILE A 15 7.48 -7.27 8.96
C ILE A 15 6.35 -7.17 7.92
N ILE A 16 6.62 -6.61 6.74
CA ILE A 16 5.61 -6.46 5.68
C ILE A 16 5.98 -7.23 4.42
N GLU A 17 4.97 -7.72 3.71
CA GLU A 17 5.13 -8.21 2.34
C GLU A 17 4.63 -7.14 1.37
N VAL A 18 5.53 -6.57 0.58
CA VAL A 18 5.19 -5.55 -0.41
C VAL A 18 4.86 -6.22 -1.74
N ARG A 19 3.64 -5.97 -2.23
CA ARG A 19 3.20 -6.39 -3.56
C ARG A 19 2.79 -5.17 -4.36
N GLU A 20 3.34 -5.06 -5.57
CA GLU A 20 2.98 -4.03 -6.54
C GLU A 20 2.09 -4.64 -7.62
N TRP A 21 1.02 -3.94 -7.98
CA TRP A 21 0.13 -4.33 -9.06
C TRP A 21 0.09 -3.24 -10.12
N ASP A 22 0.33 -3.63 -11.37
CA ASP A 22 0.25 -2.72 -12.52
C ASP A 22 -1.18 -2.69 -13.08
N MET A 23 -1.76 -1.50 -13.13
CA MET A 23 -3.09 -1.21 -13.69
C MET A 23 -3.20 -1.44 -15.20
N ARG A 24 -2.08 -1.64 -15.90
CA ARG A 24 -2.04 -2.07 -17.29
C ARG A 24 -2.34 -3.56 -17.45
N THR A 25 -2.28 -4.34 -16.38
CA THR A 25 -2.54 -5.79 -16.38
C THR A 25 -3.95 -6.09 -15.89
N ARG A 26 -4.55 -7.18 -16.39
CA ARG A 26 -5.88 -7.63 -15.93
C ARG A 26 -5.89 -7.97 -14.44
N GLU A 27 -4.77 -8.50 -13.93
CA GLU A 27 -4.61 -8.85 -12.52
C GLU A 27 -4.59 -7.59 -11.63
N GLY A 28 -3.86 -6.55 -12.03
CA GLY A 28 -3.86 -5.29 -11.29
C GLY A 28 -5.22 -4.60 -11.29
N ILE A 29 -5.92 -4.58 -12.43
CA ILE A 29 -7.29 -4.05 -12.51
C ILE A 29 -8.23 -4.86 -11.61
N LYS A 30 -8.15 -6.19 -11.62
CA LYS A 30 -8.95 -7.05 -10.74
C LYS A 30 -8.67 -6.72 -9.28
N ARG A 31 -7.40 -6.60 -8.89
CA ARG A 31 -7.03 -6.30 -7.50
C ARG A 31 -7.51 -4.92 -7.06
N PHE A 32 -7.40 -3.93 -7.92
CA PHE A 32 -7.90 -2.58 -7.68
C PHE A 32 -9.41 -2.56 -7.42
N MET A 33 -10.18 -3.32 -8.20
CA MET A 33 -11.62 -3.48 -7.98
C MET A 33 -11.95 -4.25 -6.69
N GLU A 34 -11.20 -5.31 -6.36
CA GLU A 34 -11.37 -6.07 -5.10
C GLU A 34 -11.15 -5.19 -3.87
N LEU A 35 -10.16 -4.30 -3.92
CA LEU A 35 -9.84 -3.34 -2.87
C LEU A 35 -10.81 -2.15 -2.82
N LYS A 36 -11.79 -2.09 -3.74
CA LYS A 36 -12.75 -0.98 -3.90
C LYS A 36 -12.10 0.39 -4.03
N ALA A 37 -10.87 0.43 -4.54
CA ALA A 37 -10.17 1.67 -4.81
C ALA A 37 -10.86 2.43 -5.94
N ARG A 38 -10.92 3.76 -5.82
CA ARG A 38 -11.56 4.67 -6.76
C ARG A 38 -10.54 5.51 -7.53
N SER A 39 -9.40 5.80 -6.90
CA SER A 39 -8.41 6.72 -7.46
C SER A 39 -6.98 6.18 -7.30
N LEU A 40 -6.21 6.24 -8.39
CA LEU A 40 -4.78 5.97 -8.35
C LEU A 40 -3.99 7.24 -7.94
N PRO A 41 -2.86 7.09 -7.26
CA PRO A 41 -2.34 5.86 -6.66
C PRO A 41 -3.12 5.47 -5.38
N SER A 42 -3.11 4.18 -5.04
CA SER A 42 -3.76 3.65 -3.83
C SER A 42 -2.83 2.67 -3.12
N ILE A 43 -2.88 2.64 -1.78
CA ILE A 43 -2.18 1.66 -0.94
C ILE A 43 -3.20 0.92 -0.10
N ALA A 44 -3.11 -0.40 -0.13
CA ALA A 44 -3.84 -1.27 0.78
C ALA A 44 -2.88 -1.97 1.75
N LEU A 45 -3.26 -2.04 3.02
CA LEU A 45 -2.59 -2.81 4.05
C LEU A 45 -3.53 -3.92 4.50
N ASN A 46 -3.07 -5.17 4.56
CA ASN A 46 -3.90 -6.33 4.92
C ASN A 46 -5.20 -6.46 4.10
N ASN A 47 -5.15 -6.13 2.80
CA ASN A 47 -6.29 -6.09 1.88
C ASN A 47 -7.35 -5.02 2.18
N GLU A 48 -7.05 -4.07 3.07
CA GLU A 48 -7.87 -2.91 3.33
C GLU A 48 -7.25 -1.68 2.70
N LEU A 49 -8.04 -0.91 1.96
CA LEU A 49 -7.62 0.36 1.39
C LEU A 49 -7.37 1.37 2.52
N VAL A 50 -6.12 1.82 2.66
CA VAL A 50 -5.71 2.75 3.73
C VAL A 50 -5.42 4.14 3.17
N PHE A 51 -4.79 4.21 1.99
CA PHE A 51 -4.47 5.47 1.33
C PHE A 51 -5.00 5.48 -0.09
N GLU A 52 -5.59 6.59 -0.50
CA GLU A 52 -6.15 6.80 -1.83
C GLU A 52 -5.87 8.23 -2.30
N ALA A 53 -5.55 8.39 -3.58
CA ALA A 53 -5.37 9.67 -4.29
C ALA A 53 -4.19 10.55 -3.84
N GLU A 54 -3.63 10.35 -2.64
CA GLU A 54 -2.50 11.10 -2.11
C GLU A 54 -1.33 10.19 -1.72
N ILE A 55 -0.10 10.66 -1.96
CA ILE A 55 1.12 9.94 -1.53
C ILE A 55 1.29 10.15 -0.02
N PRO A 56 1.17 9.10 0.82
CA PRO A 56 1.33 9.27 2.25
C PRO A 56 2.76 9.60 2.62
N LEU A 57 2.92 10.32 3.73
CA LEU A 57 4.23 10.51 4.35
C LEU A 57 4.74 9.17 4.91
N GLN A 58 6.06 9.03 5.03
CA GLN A 58 6.65 7.81 5.58
C GLN A 58 6.17 7.53 7.00
N GLU A 59 6.06 8.57 7.84
CA GLU A 59 5.62 8.44 9.24
C GLU A 59 4.20 7.88 9.33
N ASP A 60 3.28 8.39 8.51
CA ASP A 60 1.88 7.91 8.45
C ASP A 60 1.80 6.46 7.99
N LEU A 61 2.60 6.09 6.98
CA LEU A 61 2.65 4.72 6.48
C LEU A 61 3.20 3.75 7.54
N ILE A 62 4.26 4.14 8.26
CA ILE A 62 4.85 3.35 9.34
C ILE A 62 3.85 3.21 10.50
N ALA A 63 3.18 4.29 10.91
CA ALA A 63 2.19 4.26 11.97
C ALA A 63 1.03 3.32 11.63
N ALA A 64 0.49 3.41 10.41
CA ALA A 64 -0.60 2.56 9.94
C ALA A 64 -0.22 1.07 9.88
N ILE A 65 1.04 0.75 9.57
CA ILE A 65 1.58 -0.62 9.61
C ILE A 65 1.71 -1.10 11.06
N LYS A 66 2.36 -0.31 11.93
CA LYS A 66 2.59 -0.68 13.34
C LYS A 66 1.28 -0.85 14.11
N GLU A 67 0.27 -0.03 13.84
CA GLU A 67 -1.06 -0.14 14.45
C GLU A 67 -1.72 -1.50 14.16
N ARG A 68 -1.49 -2.04 12.95
CA ARG A 68 -2.08 -3.32 12.50
C ARG A 68 -1.25 -4.55 12.85
N HIS A 69 -0.01 -4.38 13.32
CA HIS A 69 0.86 -5.46 13.79
C HIS A 69 0.73 -5.70 15.32
N LYS A 70 -0.15 -4.97 16.01
CA LYS A 70 -0.36 -5.07 17.46
C LYS A 70 -1.36 -6.16 17.83
#